data_AF-A0A2S8BEI1-F1
#
_entry.id   AF-A0A2S8BEI1-F1
#
_cell.length_a   1.000
_cell.length_b   1.000
_cell.length_c   1.000
_cell.angle_alpha   90.00
_cell.angle_beta   90.00
_cell.angle_gamma   90.00
#
_symmetry.space_group_name_H-M   'P 1'
#
loop_
_entity.id
_entity.type
_entity.pdbx_description
1 polymer ?
#
loop_
_entity_poly.entity_id
_entity_poly.type
_entity_poly.pdbx_seq_one_letter_code
_entity_poly.pdbx_strand_id
1 'polypeptide(L)' 'MRTAQLVFDPFSEDFFNGPYETYRRMRADAPVYYNEQYDFYALSRHADVAAAFKDFET' A
#
# COMPACT_ATOMS: atom_id res chain seq x y z
N MET A 1 2.56 -21.56 -6.61
CA MET A 1 2.52 -20.37 -7.50
C MET A 1 3.39 -19.31 -6.87
N ARG A 2 4.40 -18.79 -7.58
CA ARG A 2 5.20 -17.66 -7.10
C ARG A 2 4.30 -16.43 -7.26
N THR A 3 3.68 -15.97 -6.18
CA THR A 3 2.98 -14.69 -6.19
C THR A 3 3.98 -13.66 -6.68
N ALA A 4 3.69 -13.02 -7.82
CA ALA A 4 4.52 -11.91 -8.29
C ALA A 4 4.65 -10.93 -7.12
N GLN A 5 5.88 -10.52 -6.80
CA GLN A 5 6.10 -9.60 -5.69
C GLN A 5 5.26 -8.35 -5.96
N LEU A 6 4.40 -8.02 -5.00
CA LEU A 6 3.58 -6.83 -5.08
C LEU A 6 4.51 -5.63 -5.02
N VAL A 7 4.64 -4.90 -6.13
CA VAL A 7 5.37 -3.64 -6.19
C VAL A 7 4.32 -2.53 -6.20
N PHE A 8 4.29 -1.74 -5.14
CA PHE A 8 3.44 -0.55 -5.07
C PHE A 8 4.29 0.68 -5.38
N ASP A 9 4.06 1.26 -6.55
CA ASP A 9 4.61 2.55 -6.95
C ASP A 9 3.46 3.55 -7.18
N PRO A 10 3.26 4.52 -6.27
CA PRO A 10 2.19 5.50 -6.38
C PRO A 10 2.36 6.48 -7.55
N PHE A 11 3.53 6.52 -8.20
CA PHE A 11 3.83 7.42 -9.32
C PHE A 11 3.80 6.72 -10.68
N SER A 12 3.60 5.40 -10.71
CA SER A 12 3.60 4.64 -11.97
C SER A 12 2.31 4.82 -12.77
N GLU A 13 2.43 4.85 -14.11
CA GLU A 13 1.25 4.89 -15.01
C GLU A 13 0.33 3.68 -14.81
N ASP A 14 0.88 2.51 -14.50
CA ASP A 14 0.11 1.30 -14.20
C ASP A 14 -0.82 1.51 -12.99
N PHE A 15 -0.27 2.10 -11.93
CA PHE A 15 -1.05 2.45 -10.75
C PHE A 15 -2.12 3.51 -11.05
N PHE A 16 -1.82 4.52 -11.88
CA PHE A 16 -2.81 5.51 -12.27
C PHE A 16 -3.94 4.93 -13.14
N ASN A 17 -3.64 3.98 -14.01
CA ASN A 17 -4.61 3.35 -14.91
C ASN A 17 -5.45 2.27 -14.22
N GLY A 18 -4.96 1.65 -13.14
CA GLY A 18 -5.62 0.53 -12.46
C GLY A 18 -5.50 0.49 -10.93
N PRO A 19 -5.72 1.61 -10.20
CA PRO A 19 -5.34 1.70 -8.79
C PRO A 19 -6.10 0.71 -7.89
N TYR A 20 -7.33 0.39 -8.24
CA TYR A 20 -8.20 -0.48 -7.44
C TYR A 20 -7.69 -1.92 -7.33
N GLU A 21 -7.08 -2.46 -8.39
CA GLU A 21 -6.53 -3.81 -8.36
C GLU A 21 -5.31 -3.87 -7.45
N THR A 22 -4.41 -2.90 -7.57
CA THR A 22 -3.23 -2.76 -6.70
C THR A 22 -3.65 -2.66 -5.25
N TYR A 23 -4.62 -1.81 -4.91
CA TYR A 23 -5.14 -1.72 -3.54
C TYR A 23 -5.80 -3.02 -3.05
N ARG A 24 -6.46 -3.79 -3.92
CA ARG A 24 -7.03 -5.10 -3.55
C ARG A 24 -5.92 -6.06 -3.14
N ARG A 25 -4.83 -6.11 -3.90
CA ARG A 25 -3.68 -6.98 -3.60
C ARG A 25 -2.93 -6.51 -2.35
N MET A 26 -2.74 -5.20 -2.17
CA MET A 26 -2.17 -4.65 -0.93
C MET A 26 -2.98 -5.08 0.30
N ARG A 27 -4.30 -4.92 0.29
CA ARG A 27 -5.13 -5.30 1.46
C ARG A 27 -5.08 -6.80 1.81
N ALA A 28 -4.92 -7.65 0.80
CA ALA A 28 -4.91 -9.11 0.94
C ALA A 28 -3.53 -9.64 1.35
N ASP A 29 -2.48 -9.23 0.64
CA ASP A 29 -1.16 -9.86 0.71
C ASP A 29 -0.14 -9.03 1.53
N ALA A 30 -0.26 -7.69 1.53
CA ALA A 30 0.68 -6.78 2.20
C ALA A 30 -0.04 -5.54 2.77
N PRO A 31 -0.85 -5.69 3.83
CA PRO A 31 -1.70 -4.61 4.33
C PRO A 31 -0.90 -3.41 4.84
N VAL A 32 0.32 -3.67 5.33
CA VAL A 32 1.40 -2.72 5.56
C VAL A 32 2.49 -3.03 4.54
N TYR A 33 2.72 -2.11 3.62
CA TYR A 33 3.75 -2.24 2.58
C TYR A 33 4.88 -1.26 2.85
N TYR A 34 6.13 -1.71 2.80
CA TYR A 34 7.30 -0.83 2.85
C TYR A 34 7.86 -0.64 1.45
N ASN A 35 8.02 0.61 1.02
CA ASN A 35 8.64 0.96 -0.24
C ASN A 35 10.09 1.38 0.02
N GLU A 36 11.05 0.53 -0.34
CA GLU A 36 12.49 0.80 -0.17
C GLU A 36 13.00 1.95 -1.07
N GLN A 37 12.39 2.15 -2.24
CA GLN A 37 12.82 3.16 -3.21
C GLN A 37 12.52 4.59 -2.72
N TYR A 38 11.38 4.78 -2.07
CA TYR A 38 10.91 6.07 -1.58
C TYR A 38 10.93 6.18 -0.05
N ASP A 39 11.42 5.14 0.64
CA ASP A 39 11.56 5.03 2.09
C ASP A 39 10.28 5.38 2.87
N PHE A 40 9.16 4.75 2.54
CA PHE A 40 7.89 4.98 3.23
C PHE A 40 7.08 3.70 3.48
N TYR A 41 6.17 3.79 4.46
CA TYR A 41 5.18 2.77 4.74
C TYR A 41 3.81 3.17 4.17
N ALA A 42 3.14 2.24 3.50
CA ALA A 42 1.81 2.38 2.96
C ALA A 42 0.82 1.50 3.73
N LEU A 43 -0.21 2.12 4.31
CA LEU A 43 -1.33 1.42 4.94
C LEU A 43 -2.50 1.34 3.95
N SER A 44 -3.01 0.12 3.73
CA SER A 44 -4.06 -0.10 2.71
C SER A 44 -5.44 -0.46 3.30
N ARG A 45 -5.50 -0.84 4.57
CA ARG A 45 -6.75 -1.13 5.28
C ARG A 45 -7.28 0.13 5.95
N HIS A 46 -8.58 0.37 5.77
CA HIS A 46 -9.24 1.53 6.36
C HIS A 46 -9.08 1.59 7.89
N ALA A 47 -9.16 0.45 8.59
CA ALA A 47 -8.99 0.41 10.04
C ALA A 47 -7.59 0.90 10.48
N ASP A 48 -6.54 0.44 9.79
CA ASP A 48 -5.15 0.82 10.09
C ASP A 48 -4.92 2.30 9.78
N VAL A 49 -5.41 2.79 8.63
CA VAL A 49 -5.33 4.20 8.25
C VAL A 49 -6.08 5.09 9.25
N ALA A 50 -7.30 4.72 9.65
CA ALA A 50 -8.12 5.51 10.57
C ALA A 50 -7.54 5.55 11.99
N ALA A 51 -6.84 4.51 12.41
CA ALA A 51 -6.11 4.50 13.68
C ALA A 51 -4.86 5.38 13.59
N ALA A 52 -4.01 5.17 12.57
CA ALA A 52 -2.79 5.94 12.36
C ALA A 52 -3.06 7.44 12.16
N PHE A 53 -4.16 7.80 11.48
CA PHE A 53 -4.55 9.19 11.26
C PHE A 53 -4.88 9.93 12.57
N LYS A 54 -5.30 9.22 13.61
CA LYS A 54 -5.60 9.80 14.94
C LYS A 54 -4.38 9.80 15.86
N ASP A 55 -3.37 9.01 15.54
CA ASP A 55 -2.14 8.85 16.31
C ASP A 55 -1.06 9.79 15.75
N PHE A 56 -1.25 11.10 15.96
CA PHE A 56 -0.35 12.14 15.48
C PHE A 56 0.59 12.69 16.57
N GLU A 57 0.37 12.29 17.83
CA GLU A 57 1.10 12.81 19.00
C GLU A 57 2.40 12.04 19.29
N THR A 58 2.83 11.17 18.37
CA THR A 58 4.03 10.33 18.51
C THR A 58 5.28 10.97 17.90
#